data_AF-A0A7M3P061-F1
#
_entry.id   AF-A0A7M3P061-F1
#
_cell.length_a   1.000
_cell.length_b   1.000
_cell.length_c   1.000
_cell.angle_alpha   90.00
_cell.angle_beta   90.00
_cell.angle_gamma   90.00
#
_symmetry.space_group_name_H-M   'P 1'
#
loop_
_entity.id
_entity.type
_entity.pdbx_description
1 polymer ?
#
loop_
_entity_poly.entity_id
_entity_poly.type
_entity_poly.pdbx_seq_one_letter_code
_entity_poly.pdbx_strand_id
1 'polypeptide(L)'
;MATRELAARTEPHVASMGDLGKLEFVPEVFGDEFLDSYNKVQEAQSALGGEEDLTKMDPDTLRLVYGAMRHFLGTLMTPESAERWLRFEVVNAGKLVDHFRTRTEAEAKAAEIGPTARVQDKSMRIPDRVLVDLLEWVTELYGGGNDRPTTPSSGSSRASRRAGTAGKASSPSKASTRTAGRSSR
;
A
#
# COMPACT_ATOMS: atom_id res chain seq x y z
N MET A 1 12.42 -10.95 43.25
CA MET A 1 11.44 -10.60 42.19
C MET A 1 12.19 -10.60 40.87
N ALA A 2 11.64 -11.22 39.83
CA ALA A 2 12.25 -11.21 38.50
C ALA A 2 11.72 -10.00 37.72
N THR A 3 12.61 -9.19 37.18
CA THR A 3 12.28 -8.03 36.33
C THR A 3 12.72 -8.33 34.90
N ARG A 4 11.85 -8.06 33.92
CA ARG A 4 12.15 -8.15 32.49
C ARG A 4 11.79 -6.84 31.82
N GLU A 5 12.74 -6.28 31.08
CA GLU A 5 12.51 -5.12 30.22
C GLU A 5 12.05 -5.57 28.84
N LEU A 6 11.06 -4.86 28.31
CA LEU A 6 10.49 -5.07 26.97
C LEU A 6 10.47 -3.70 26.28
N ALA A 7 10.81 -3.67 24.99
CA ALA A 7 10.78 -2.45 24.19
C ALA A 7 9.60 -2.50 23.22
N ALA A 8 8.87 -1.40 23.11
CA ALA A 8 7.83 -1.19 22.11
C ALA A 8 8.32 -0.21 21.04
N ARG A 9 7.87 -0.37 19.79
CA ARG A 9 8.15 0.63 18.75
C ARG A 9 7.38 1.91 19.05
N THR A 10 8.02 3.05 18.79
CA THR A 10 7.45 4.39 19.03
C THR A 10 7.38 5.25 17.78
N GLU A 11 8.05 4.83 16.71
CA GLU A 11 8.05 5.55 15.43
C GLU A 11 6.94 5.00 14.51
N PRO A 12 6.18 5.88 13.83
CA PRO A 12 5.18 5.46 12.85
C PRO A 12 5.79 4.69 11.67
N HIS A 13 5.06 3.72 11.15
CA HIS A 13 5.44 3.06 9.90
C HIS A 13 4.98 3.89 8.71
N VAL A 14 5.83 4.03 7.69
CA VAL A 14 5.58 4.98 6.59
C VAL A 14 5.45 4.24 5.26
N ALA A 15 4.27 4.32 4.65
CA ALA A 15 4.04 3.93 3.26
C ALA A 15 4.27 5.14 2.34
N SER A 16 5.28 5.06 1.46
CA SER A 16 5.55 6.09 0.45
C SER A 16 4.96 5.69 -0.91
N MET A 17 4.16 6.58 -1.49
CA MET A 17 3.45 6.34 -2.75
C MET A 17 3.91 7.29 -3.88
N GLY A 18 5.17 7.73 -3.83
CA GLY A 18 5.71 8.70 -4.79
C GLY A 18 4.96 10.03 -4.73
N ASP A 19 4.48 10.50 -5.88
CA ASP A 19 3.79 11.80 -6.03
C ASP A 19 2.45 11.87 -5.27
N LEU A 20 1.88 10.72 -4.90
CA LEU A 20 0.66 10.65 -4.09
C LEU A 20 0.92 10.95 -2.60
N GLY A 21 2.19 11.06 -2.20
CA GLY A 21 2.60 11.42 -0.84
C GLY A 21 2.86 10.23 0.07
N LYS A 22 2.70 10.46 1.38
CA LYS A 22 2.99 9.49 2.44
C LYS A 22 1.75 9.22 3.29
N LEU A 23 1.60 7.98 3.74
CA LEU A 23 0.67 7.57 4.78
C LEU A 23 1.46 6.99 5.93
N GLU A 24 1.10 7.42 7.14
CA GLU A 24 1.74 7.01 8.37
C GLU A 24 0.78 6.12 9.16
N PHE A 25 1.32 5.02 9.67
CA PHE A 25 0.62 4.01 10.44
C PHE A 25 1.14 4.00 11.87
N VAL A 26 0.27 3.66 12.82
CA VAL A 26 0.61 3.68 14.25
C VAL A 26 1.80 2.74 14.55
N PRO A 27 2.69 3.07 15.50
CA PRO A 27 3.90 2.28 15.73
C PRO A 27 3.63 0.82 16.10
N GLU A 28 2.59 0.59 16.91
CA GLU A 28 2.16 -0.71 17.43
C GLU A 28 0.63 -0.75 17.44
N VAL A 29 0.07 -1.95 17.37
CA VAL A 29 -1.38 -2.19 17.45
C VAL A 29 -1.67 -3.21 18.53
N PHE A 30 -2.84 -3.11 19.15
CA PHE A 30 -3.33 -4.18 20.00
C PHE A 30 -3.85 -5.32 19.11
N GLY A 31 -3.38 -6.54 19.38
CA GLY A 31 -3.64 -7.68 18.49
C GLY A 31 -5.12 -8.04 18.38
N ASP A 32 -5.89 -7.86 19.45
CA ASP A 32 -7.34 -8.02 19.46
C ASP A 32 -8.04 -6.99 18.56
N GLU A 33 -7.72 -5.70 18.71
CA GLU A 33 -8.28 -4.63 17.87
C GLU A 33 -7.95 -4.83 16.38
N PHE A 34 -6.73 -5.29 16.09
CA PHE A 34 -6.30 -5.63 14.74
C PHE A 34 -7.12 -6.78 14.18
N LEU A 35 -7.26 -7.88 14.92
CA LEU A 35 -8.01 -9.06 14.49
C LEU A 35 -9.50 -8.75 14.28
N ASP A 36 -10.11 -8.00 15.19
CA ASP A 36 -11.51 -7.56 15.07
C ASP A 36 -11.73 -6.71 13.82
N SER A 37 -10.79 -5.82 13.50
CA SER A 37 -10.87 -4.97 12.32
C SER A 37 -10.57 -5.75 11.03
N TYR A 38 -9.63 -6.70 11.08
CA TYR A 38 -9.26 -7.55 9.95
C TYR A 38 -10.34 -8.57 9.59
N ASN A 39 -11.05 -9.09 10.59
CA ASN A 39 -12.19 -9.99 10.39
C ASN A 39 -13.27 -9.35 9.51
N LYS A 40 -13.50 -8.04 9.62
CA LYS A 40 -14.45 -7.31 8.74
C LYS A 40 -14.01 -7.32 7.28
N VAL A 41 -12.70 -7.29 7.01
CA VAL A 41 -12.16 -7.43 5.65
C VAL A 41 -12.36 -8.86 5.15
N GLN A 42 -12.10 -9.86 6.00
CA GLN A 42 -12.31 -11.28 5.66
C GLN A 42 -13.78 -11.60 5.41
N GLU A 43 -14.70 -11.05 6.19
CA GLU A 43 -16.16 -11.17 5.98
C GLU A 43 -16.57 -10.57 4.64
N ALA A 44 -16.08 -9.36 4.32
CA ALA A 44 -16.33 -8.73 3.03
C ALA A 44 -15.77 -9.56 1.87
N GLN A 45 -14.55 -10.08 2.00
CA GLN A 45 -13.94 -10.97 0.99
C GLN A 45 -14.69 -12.29 0.85
N SER A 46 -15.21 -12.86 1.94
CA SER A 46 -16.00 -14.09 1.90
C SER A 46 -17.29 -13.92 1.09
N ALA A 47 -17.84 -12.71 1.04
CA ALA A 47 -18.99 -12.40 0.19
C ALA A 47 -18.68 -12.53 -1.32
N LEU A 48 -17.40 -12.54 -1.71
CA LEU A 48 -16.97 -12.79 -3.09
C LEU A 48 -17.05 -14.27 -3.49
N GLY A 49 -17.34 -15.18 -2.54
CA GLY A 49 -17.58 -16.59 -2.82
C GLY A 49 -16.38 -17.37 -3.39
N GLY A 50 -15.16 -16.84 -3.25
CA GLY A 50 -13.94 -17.46 -3.78
C GLY A 50 -13.77 -17.32 -5.30
N GLU A 51 -14.56 -16.48 -5.97
CA GLU A 51 -14.27 -16.09 -7.35
C GLU A 51 -12.94 -15.32 -7.37
N GLU A 52 -11.97 -15.76 -8.15
CA GLU A 52 -10.68 -15.06 -8.28
C GLU A 52 -10.71 -14.03 -9.43
N ASP A 53 -11.65 -14.19 -10.37
CA ASP A 53 -11.81 -13.28 -11.50
C ASP A 53 -12.70 -12.08 -11.13
N LEU A 54 -12.06 -10.99 -10.73
CA LEU A 54 -12.71 -9.73 -10.38
C LEU A 54 -13.60 -9.16 -11.51
N THR A 55 -13.37 -9.53 -12.77
CA THR A 55 -14.19 -9.02 -13.89
C THR A 55 -15.57 -9.65 -13.97
N LYS A 56 -15.77 -10.81 -13.32
CA LYS A 56 -17.06 -11.49 -13.23
C LYS A 56 -17.86 -11.12 -12.00
N MET A 57 -17.25 -10.36 -11.08
CA MET A 57 -17.90 -9.98 -9.84
C MET A 57 -18.89 -8.85 -10.04
N ASP A 58 -19.91 -8.87 -9.20
CA ASP A 58 -20.83 -7.75 -9.07
C ASP A 58 -20.07 -6.48 -8.63
N PRO A 59 -20.17 -5.36 -9.39
CA PRO A 59 -19.49 -4.12 -9.06
C PRO A 59 -19.84 -3.55 -7.69
N ASP A 60 -21.05 -3.76 -7.19
CA ASP A 60 -21.45 -3.28 -5.87
C ASP A 60 -20.78 -4.08 -4.75
N THR A 61 -20.65 -5.39 -4.93
CA THR A 61 -19.88 -6.26 -4.04
C THR A 61 -18.40 -5.87 -4.01
N LEU A 62 -17.78 -5.60 -5.17
CA LEU A 62 -16.39 -5.11 -5.22
C LEU A 62 -16.20 -3.79 -4.47
N ARG A 63 -17.15 -2.86 -4.61
CA ARG A 63 -17.13 -1.58 -3.88
C ARG A 63 -17.21 -1.79 -2.37
N LEU A 64 -18.01 -2.76 -1.91
CA LEU A 64 -18.10 -3.12 -0.51
C LEU A 64 -16.74 -3.60 0.02
N VAL A 65 -16.10 -4.52 -0.70
CA VAL A 65 -14.80 -5.09 -0.30
C VAL A 65 -13.72 -4.02 -0.24
N TYR A 66 -13.58 -3.20 -1.29
CA TYR A 66 -12.60 -2.11 -1.29
C TYR A 66 -12.91 -1.04 -0.23
N GLY A 67 -14.19 -0.80 0.06
CA GLY A 67 -14.63 0.04 1.17
C GLY A 67 -14.15 -0.51 2.52
N ALA A 68 -14.33 -1.81 2.76
CA ALA A 68 -13.89 -2.48 3.98
C ALA A 68 -12.36 -2.45 4.12
N MET A 69 -11.61 -2.74 3.06
CA MET A 69 -10.14 -2.65 3.03
C MET A 69 -9.66 -1.24 3.37
N ARG A 70 -10.26 -0.21 2.74
CA ARG A 70 -9.93 1.19 3.03
C ARG A 70 -10.22 1.55 4.46
N HIS A 71 -11.38 1.17 4.97
CA HIS A 71 -11.74 1.45 6.36
C HIS A 71 -10.75 0.80 7.33
N PHE A 72 -10.44 -0.49 7.14
CA PHE A 72 -9.46 -1.22 7.93
C PHE A 72 -8.08 -0.55 7.94
N LEU A 73 -7.56 -0.16 6.77
CA LEU A 73 -6.28 0.53 6.69
C LEU A 73 -6.33 1.88 7.42
N GLY A 74 -7.46 2.60 7.35
CA GLY A 74 -7.65 3.87 8.03
C GLY A 74 -7.67 3.78 9.55
N THR A 75 -8.10 2.65 10.15
CA THR A 75 -8.07 2.46 11.61
C THR A 75 -6.66 2.25 12.15
N LEU A 76 -5.71 1.89 11.28
CA LEU A 76 -4.31 1.65 11.64
C LEU A 76 -3.41 2.85 11.33
N MET A 77 -3.98 3.93 10.79
CA MET A 77 -3.26 5.15 10.44
C MET A 77 -3.14 6.13 11.61
N THR A 78 -2.15 7.03 11.55
CA THR A 78 -2.15 8.24 12.38
C THR A 78 -3.39 9.09 12.07
N PRO A 79 -3.90 9.90 13.02
CA PRO A 79 -5.07 10.75 12.79
C PRO A 79 -4.96 11.60 11.52
N GLU A 80 -3.79 12.17 11.27
CA GLU A 80 -3.48 13.04 10.13
C GLU A 80 -3.48 12.27 8.80
N SER A 81 -3.05 11.01 8.81
CA SER A 81 -3.11 10.16 7.61
C SER A 81 -4.53 9.64 7.38
N ALA A 82 -5.24 9.25 8.44
CA ALA A 82 -6.63 8.80 8.38
C ALA A 82 -7.57 9.89 7.82
N GLU A 83 -7.38 11.16 8.17
CA GLU A 83 -8.19 12.29 7.64
C GLU A 83 -8.01 12.53 6.15
N ARG A 84 -6.81 12.30 5.63
CA ARG A 84 -6.57 12.37 4.18
C ARG A 84 -7.08 11.12 3.48
N TRP A 85 -6.97 9.99 4.14
CA TRP A 85 -7.34 8.68 3.61
C TRP A 85 -8.86 8.49 3.52
N LEU A 86 -9.59 8.76 4.61
CA LEU A 86 -11.04 8.62 4.72
C LEU A 86 -11.66 9.99 4.95
N ARG A 87 -12.13 10.62 3.87
CA ARG A 87 -12.75 11.94 3.93
C ARG A 87 -14.06 11.96 3.19
N PHE A 88 -15.15 12.05 3.94
CA PHE A 88 -16.48 12.27 3.43
C PHE A 88 -16.93 13.66 3.84
N GLU A 89 -17.31 14.49 2.87
CA GLU A 89 -17.74 15.86 3.11
C GLU A 89 -19.25 15.96 2.96
N VAL A 90 -19.92 16.61 3.91
CA VAL A 90 -21.33 16.96 3.79
C VAL A 90 -21.44 18.37 3.26
N VAL A 91 -22.03 18.50 2.08
CA VAL A 91 -22.20 19.78 1.39
C VAL A 91 -23.69 20.11 1.33
N ASN A 92 -24.08 21.30 1.80
CA ASN A 92 -25.45 21.79 1.70
C ASN A 92 -25.47 23.11 0.90
N ALA A 93 -26.31 23.17 -0.14
CA ALA A 93 -26.42 24.35 -1.01
C ALA A 93 -25.06 24.88 -1.52
N GLY A 94 -24.13 23.96 -1.83
CA GLY A 94 -22.78 24.28 -2.31
C GLY A 94 -21.76 24.68 -1.24
N LYS A 95 -22.14 24.73 0.04
CA LYS A 95 -21.24 25.02 1.16
C LYS A 95 -20.87 23.75 1.92
N LEU A 96 -19.59 23.58 2.23
CA LEU A 96 -19.12 22.53 3.15
C LEU A 96 -19.70 22.81 4.53
N VAL A 97 -20.40 21.81 5.08
CA VAL A 97 -20.96 21.86 6.43
C VAL A 97 -20.02 21.19 7.41
N ASP A 98 -19.59 19.97 7.09
CA ASP A 98 -18.72 19.17 7.95
C ASP A 98 -18.02 18.05 7.16
N HIS A 99 -17.08 17.35 7.80
CA HIS A 99 -16.40 16.17 7.26
C HIS A 99 -16.34 15.01 8.26
N PHE A 100 -16.33 13.78 7.72
CA PHE A 100 -16.43 12.54 8.48
C PHE A 100 -15.46 11.50 7.92
N ARG A 101 -15.07 10.53 8.76
CA ARG A 101 -14.22 9.40 8.37
C ARG A 101 -15.05 8.20 7.90
N THR A 102 -16.35 8.19 8.16
CA THR A 102 -17.25 7.15 7.66
C THR A 102 -18.36 7.76 6.81
N ARG A 103 -18.77 7.01 5.78
CA ARG A 103 -19.89 7.41 4.93
C ARG A 103 -21.21 7.45 5.72
N THR A 104 -21.41 6.50 6.63
CA THR A 104 -22.62 6.39 7.45
C THR A 104 -22.83 7.62 8.33
N GLU A 105 -21.79 8.12 9.00
CA GLU A 105 -21.88 9.36 9.78
C GLU A 105 -22.16 10.57 8.90
N ALA A 106 -21.50 10.66 7.74
CA ALA A 106 -21.77 11.74 6.78
C ALA A 106 -23.22 11.70 6.26
N GLU A 107 -23.76 10.51 5.99
CA GLU A 107 -25.13 10.33 5.53
C GLU A 107 -26.14 10.66 6.63
N ALA A 108 -25.88 10.26 7.88
CA ALA A 108 -26.68 10.64 9.03
C ALA A 108 -26.72 12.17 9.19
N LYS A 109 -25.57 12.84 9.09
CA LYS A 109 -25.49 14.31 9.14
C LYS A 109 -26.22 14.97 7.97
N ALA A 110 -26.08 14.44 6.76
CA ALA A 110 -26.81 14.96 5.60
C ALA A 110 -28.33 14.84 5.80
N ALA A 111 -28.81 13.72 6.33
CA ALA A 111 -30.22 13.50 6.63
C ALA A 111 -30.75 14.48 7.69
N GLU A 112 -29.97 14.80 8.73
CA GLU A 112 -30.32 15.83 9.72
C GLU A 112 -30.49 17.23 9.11
N ILE A 113 -29.66 17.58 8.12
CA ILE A 113 -29.67 18.91 7.50
C ILE A 113 -30.85 19.06 6.53
N GLY A 114 -31.21 17.98 5.85
CA GLY A 114 -32.37 17.93 4.95
C GLY A 114 -32.02 17.73 3.47
N PRO A 115 -33.00 17.86 2.57
CA PRO A 115 -32.95 17.30 1.22
C PRO A 115 -31.92 17.96 0.27
N THR A 116 -31.39 19.12 0.64
CA THR A 116 -30.36 19.84 -0.14
C THR A 116 -28.94 19.47 0.27
N ALA A 117 -28.77 18.68 1.34
CA ALA A 117 -27.47 18.17 1.76
C ALA A 117 -27.10 16.91 0.96
N ARG A 118 -25.81 16.81 0.61
CA ARG A 118 -25.24 15.66 -0.10
C ARG A 118 -23.89 15.28 0.49
N VAL A 119 -23.62 13.98 0.52
CA VAL A 119 -22.31 13.46 0.88
C VAL A 119 -21.43 13.41 -0.37
N GLN A 120 -20.20 13.91 -0.25
CA GLN A 120 -19.17 13.81 -1.27
C GLN A 120 -18.00 12.99 -0.74
N ASP A 121 -17.61 11.96 -1.49
CA ASP A 121 -16.38 11.23 -1.21
C ASP A 121 -15.18 12.05 -1.70
N LYS A 122 -14.38 12.53 -0.74
CA LYS A 122 -13.11 13.23 -0.92
C LYS A 122 -11.93 12.42 -0.40
N SER A 123 -12.12 11.12 -0.19
CA SER A 123 -11.05 10.20 0.18
C SER A 123 -9.91 10.27 -0.82
N MET A 124 -8.69 10.03 -0.33
CA MET A 124 -7.53 9.88 -1.19
C MET A 124 -7.81 8.82 -2.25
N ARG A 125 -7.66 9.18 -3.53
CA ARG A 125 -7.87 8.26 -4.66
C ARG A 125 -6.55 7.56 -4.93
N ILE A 126 -6.56 6.24 -4.81
CA ILE A 126 -5.42 5.39 -5.15
C ILE A 126 -5.89 4.25 -6.08
N PRO A 127 -5.02 3.74 -6.96
CA PRO A 127 -5.32 2.55 -7.74
C PRO A 127 -5.52 1.32 -6.85
N ASP A 128 -6.45 0.43 -7.22
CA ASP A 128 -6.77 -0.78 -6.44
C ASP A 128 -5.55 -1.67 -6.17
N ARG A 129 -4.64 -1.78 -7.14
CA ARG A 129 -3.36 -2.50 -6.94
C ARG A 129 -2.57 -1.98 -5.74
N VAL A 130 -2.53 -0.66 -5.55
CA VAL A 130 -1.79 -0.02 -4.45
C VAL A 130 -2.52 -0.25 -3.13
N LEU A 131 -3.85 -0.32 -3.15
CA LEU A 131 -4.65 -0.64 -1.96
C LEU A 131 -4.37 -2.07 -1.47
N VAL A 132 -4.29 -3.03 -2.39
CA VAL A 132 -3.97 -4.43 -2.09
C VAL A 132 -2.52 -4.56 -1.59
N ASP A 133 -1.56 -3.93 -2.29
CA ASP A 133 -0.15 -3.91 -1.85
C ASP A 133 0.00 -3.34 -0.43
N LEU A 134 -0.79 -2.29 -0.10
CA LEU A 134 -0.79 -1.68 1.22
C LEU A 134 -1.40 -2.59 2.30
N LEU A 135 -2.46 -3.32 1.97
CA LEU A 135 -3.05 -4.31 2.85
C LEU A 135 -2.08 -5.45 3.16
N GLU A 136 -1.43 -6.00 2.12
CA GLU A 136 -0.42 -7.05 2.28
C GLU A 136 0.70 -6.57 3.22
N TRP A 137 1.27 -5.40 2.95
CA TRP A 137 2.32 -4.83 3.79
C TRP A 137 1.90 -4.64 5.26
N VAL A 138 0.69 -4.10 5.51
CA VAL A 138 0.17 -3.91 6.87
C VAL A 138 -0.08 -5.24 7.58
N THR A 139 -0.59 -6.25 6.88
CA THR A 139 -0.80 -7.58 7.48
C THR A 139 0.51 -8.29 7.78
N GLU A 140 1.55 -8.11 6.96
CA GLU A 140 2.90 -8.60 7.28
C GLU A 140 3.47 -7.87 8.52
N LEU A 141 3.28 -6.56 8.56
CA LEU A 141 3.81 -5.68 9.60
C LEU A 141 3.24 -6.00 10.99
N TYR A 142 1.93 -6.12 11.12
CA TYR A 142 1.26 -6.33 12.42
C TYR A 142 0.84 -7.78 12.67
N GLY A 143 0.70 -8.60 11.62
CA GLY A 143 0.31 -10.01 11.73
C GLY A 143 1.44 -10.96 12.13
N GLY A 144 2.64 -10.43 12.45
CA GLY A 144 3.77 -11.20 12.96
C GLY A 144 4.72 -11.75 11.89
N GLY A 145 4.79 -11.11 10.72
CA GLY A 145 5.62 -11.56 9.59
C GLY A 145 7.13 -11.35 9.74
N ASN A 146 7.59 -10.49 10.66
CA ASN A 146 9.00 -10.07 10.72
C ASN A 146 9.78 -10.42 12.00
N ASP A 147 9.15 -11.05 13.01
CA ASP A 147 9.81 -11.46 14.27
C ASP A 147 9.79 -12.99 14.49
N ARG A 148 10.09 -13.76 13.44
CA ARG A 148 10.78 -15.05 13.66
C ARG A 148 12.28 -14.77 13.80
N PRO A 149 12.97 -15.34 14.81
CA PRO A 149 14.39 -15.12 15.02
C PRO A 149 15.19 -15.26 13.72
N THR A 150 16.01 -14.24 13.43
CA THR A 150 16.84 -14.12 12.24
C THR A 150 17.55 -15.43 11.89
N THR A 151 17.06 -16.11 10.87
CA THR A 151 17.87 -17.01 10.03
C THR A 151 18.06 -16.31 8.68
N PRO A 152 19.26 -16.42 8.08
CA PRO A 152 19.79 -15.43 7.15
C PRO A 152 18.99 -15.30 5.84
N SER A 153 18.57 -14.06 5.57
CA SER A 153 18.32 -13.39 4.29
C SER A 153 18.09 -14.25 3.03
N SER A 154 16.85 -14.23 2.53
CA SER A 154 16.52 -14.38 1.09
C SER A 154 15.81 -13.12 0.55
N GLY A 155 16.18 -11.94 1.06
CA GLY A 155 15.76 -10.66 0.51
C GLY A 155 16.55 -10.32 -0.75
N SER A 156 16.29 -11.02 -1.86
CA SER A 156 16.74 -10.56 -3.17
C SER A 156 15.78 -9.49 -3.67
N SER A 157 16.20 -8.23 -3.57
CA SER A 157 15.65 -7.13 -4.34
C SER A 157 15.59 -7.55 -5.81
N ARG A 158 14.41 -7.49 -6.44
CA ARG A 158 14.27 -7.80 -7.87
C ARG A 158 15.12 -6.78 -8.64
N ALA A 159 16.20 -7.24 -9.25
CA ALA A 159 17.11 -6.39 -10.01
C ALA A 159 16.36 -5.61 -11.08
N SER A 160 16.57 -4.29 -11.12
CA SER A 160 16.07 -3.40 -12.17
C SER A 160 16.38 -3.96 -13.56
N ARG A 161 15.42 -3.89 -14.50
CA ARG A 161 15.63 -4.31 -15.89
C ARG A 161 16.79 -3.54 -16.49
N ARG A 162 17.87 -4.24 -16.85
CA ARG A 162 19.04 -3.67 -17.52
C ARG A 162 18.63 -3.28 -18.94
N ALA A 163 18.54 -1.98 -19.19
CA ALA A 163 18.43 -1.43 -20.53
C ALA A 163 19.77 -1.64 -21.29
N GLY A 164 19.68 -2.10 -22.53
CA GLY A 164 20.78 -2.05 -23.50
C GLY A 164 21.62 -3.32 -23.63
N THR A 165 21.38 -4.07 -24.71
CA THR A 165 22.32 -5.07 -25.23
C THR A 165 23.53 -4.33 -25.79
N ALA A 166 24.70 -4.47 -25.17
CA ALA A 166 25.95 -3.98 -25.72
C ALA A 166 26.32 -4.80 -26.97
N GLY A 167 26.32 -4.15 -28.14
CA GLY A 167 26.71 -4.75 -29.41
C GLY A 167 28.17 -5.24 -29.38
N LYS A 168 28.39 -6.46 -29.87
CA LYS A 168 29.74 -6.96 -30.19
C LYS A 168 30.33 -6.10 -31.30
N ALA A 169 31.18 -5.15 -30.95
CA ALA A 169 32.05 -4.49 -31.90
C ALA A 169 33.14 -5.48 -32.38
N SER A 170 33.30 -5.55 -33.70
CA SER A 170 34.37 -6.29 -34.37
C SER A 170 35.73 -5.68 -34.03
N SER A 171 36.68 -6.55 -33.68
CA SER A 171 38.05 -6.22 -33.33
C SER A 171 38.78 -5.56 -34.51
N PRO A 172 39.38 -4.36 -34.36
CA PRO A 172 40.24 -3.77 -35.39
C PRO A 172 41.64 -4.38 -35.36
N SER A 173 42.09 -4.76 -36.55
CA SER A 173 43.43 -5.17 -36.93
C SER A 173 44.53 -4.23 -36.40
N LYS A 174 45.51 -4.80 -35.68
CA LYS A 174 46.87 -4.24 -35.59
C LYS A 174 47.80 -5.04 -36.49
N ALA A 175 47.97 -4.53 -37.70
CA ALA A 175 49.17 -4.76 -38.49
C ALA A 175 50.34 -4.01 -37.84
N SER A 176 51.50 -4.66 -37.72
CA SER A 176 52.79 -3.99 -37.71
C SER A 176 53.83 -4.87 -38.41
N THR A 177 54.71 -4.21 -39.13
CA THR A 177 55.33 -4.65 -40.37
C THR A 177 56.82 -4.99 -40.18
N ARG A 178 57.26 -6.08 -40.82
CA ARG A 178 58.59 -6.46 -41.37
C ARG A 178 59.89 -6.21 -40.59
N THR A 179 60.75 -7.22 -40.61
CA THR A 179 62.18 -7.03 -40.97
C THR A 179 62.65 -8.23 -41.82
N ALA A 180 63.35 -7.87 -42.91
CA ALA A 180 63.75 -8.71 -44.03
C ALA A 180 64.99 -9.55 -43.72
N GLY A 181 65.12 -10.67 -44.44
CA GLY A 181 66.36 -11.44 -44.50
C GLY A 181 67.42 -10.78 -45.41
N ARG A 182 68.69 -11.09 -45.13
CA ARG A 182 69.78 -11.13 -46.11
C ARG A 182 70.89 -12.09 -45.64
N SER A 183 71.57 -12.68 -46.61
CA SER A 183 72.37 -13.91 -46.61
C SER A 183 73.86 -13.79 -46.25
N SER A 184 74.53 -14.96 -46.31
CA SER A 184 75.98 -15.27 -46.36
C SER A 184 76.69 -15.35 -45.00
N ARG A 185 77.49 -16.37 -44.67
CA ARG A 185 78.36 -17.28 -45.44
C ARG A 185 78.26 -18.72 -44.96
#